data_AF-A0A928WJC4-F1
#
_entry.id   AF-A0A928WJC4-F1
#
_cell.length_a   1.000
_cell.length_b   1.000
_cell.length_c   1.000
_cell.angle_alpha   90.00
_cell.angle_beta   90.00
_cell.angle_gamma   90.00
#
_symmetry.space_group_name_H-M   'P 1'
#
loop_
_entity.id
_entity.type
_entity.pdbx_description
1 polymer ?
#
loop_
_entity_poly.entity_id
_entity_poly.type
_entity_poly.pdbx_seq_one_letter_code
_entity_poly.pdbx_strand_id
1 'polypeptide(L)'
;MGVLASITSRNRNTRTNQSSLATGGHAIDKNRVLAPTDQTVINPMNAGNWESVRTAPVNHTPRYFSKQEADALKKLAAHTSQGVIQSQRAYQALKKIEQSDSQVHVAHRGYIRSVADSELNKKRADTVTATHLHKLRPEYAKLGNGIDRAEYNAQKRIDELTAKVKEKY
;
A
#
# COMPACT_ATOMS: atom_id res chain seq x y z
N MET A 1 1.45 15.68 -61.60
CA MET A 1 0.57 15.65 -60.41
C MET A 1 0.67 14.28 -59.76
N GLY A 2 1.46 14.15 -58.71
CA GLY A 2 1.66 12.92 -57.95
C GLY A 2 2.21 13.28 -56.60
N VAL A 3 1.32 13.68 -55.71
CA VAL A 3 1.59 14.25 -54.40
C VAL A 3 2.03 13.13 -53.44
N LEU A 4 3.11 13.44 -52.72
CA LEU A 4 3.60 12.85 -51.48
C LEU A 4 2.51 12.17 -50.61
N ALA A 5 2.75 10.92 -50.24
CA ALA A 5 2.14 10.29 -49.07
C ALA A 5 3.23 9.66 -48.17
N SER A 6 3.61 10.43 -47.16
CA SER A 6 3.95 10.04 -45.76
C SER A 6 4.64 8.69 -45.54
N ILE A 7 5.91 8.64 -45.15
CA ILE A 7 6.42 8.91 -43.79
C ILE A 7 5.66 8.13 -42.70
N THR A 8 6.43 7.28 -42.01
CA THR A 8 6.11 6.61 -40.74
C THR A 8 5.08 5.49 -40.81
N SER A 9 5.53 4.30 -41.20
CA SER A 9 5.16 3.10 -40.46
C SER A 9 5.67 3.26 -39.03
N ARG A 10 4.90 3.99 -38.20
CA ARG A 10 4.97 3.93 -36.75
C ARG A 10 4.89 2.46 -36.40
N ASN A 11 6.04 1.90 -36.05
CA ASN A 11 6.16 0.60 -35.44
C ASN A 11 5.33 0.68 -34.15
N ARG A 12 4.06 0.28 -34.27
CA ARG A 12 3.09 0.23 -33.20
C ARG A 12 3.54 -0.95 -32.35
N ASN A 13 4.52 -0.70 -31.47
CA ASN A 13 4.84 -1.59 -30.37
C ASN A 13 3.55 -1.73 -29.58
N THR A 14 2.81 -2.79 -29.90
CA THR A 14 1.86 -3.44 -29.03
C THR A 14 2.67 -3.85 -27.81
N ARG A 15 2.81 -2.91 -26.86
CA ARG A 15 3.13 -3.23 -25.47
C ARG A 15 2.06 -4.21 -25.06
N THR A 16 2.43 -5.49 -25.14
CA THR A 16 1.82 -6.54 -24.33
C THR A 16 1.62 -5.93 -22.96
N ASN A 17 0.39 -6.02 -22.44
CA ASN A 17 0.01 -5.60 -21.10
C ASN A 17 0.78 -6.46 -20.07
N GLN A 18 2.10 -6.29 -20.01
CA GLN A 18 2.92 -6.84 -18.95
C GLN A 18 2.68 -5.93 -17.75
N SER A 19 1.95 -6.47 -16.80
CA SER A 19 1.77 -5.87 -15.49
C SER A 19 3.14 -5.46 -14.92
N SER A 20 3.29 -4.22 -14.47
CA SER A 20 4.53 -3.74 -13.82
C SER A 20 4.88 -4.57 -12.58
N LEU A 21 3.87 -5.22 -11.95
CA LEU A 21 4.05 -6.18 -10.86
C LEU A 21 4.79 -7.44 -11.31
N ALA A 22 4.62 -7.88 -12.56
CA ALA A 22 5.29 -9.07 -13.10
C ALA A 22 6.79 -8.85 -13.34
N THR A 23 7.23 -7.58 -13.42
CA THR A 23 8.64 -7.20 -13.65
C THR A 23 9.36 -6.77 -12.35
N GLY A 24 8.68 -6.86 -11.20
CA GLY A 24 9.29 -6.54 -9.89
C GLY A 24 9.37 -5.05 -9.55
N GLY A 25 8.64 -4.18 -10.27
CA GLY A 25 8.55 -2.76 -9.92
C GLY A 25 7.80 -2.55 -8.61
N HIS A 26 8.25 -1.61 -7.77
CA HIS A 26 7.55 -1.18 -6.56
C HIS A 26 7.13 0.28 -6.64
N ALA A 27 5.90 0.59 -6.22
CA ALA A 27 5.34 1.95 -6.23
C ALA A 27 5.62 2.75 -4.94
N ILE A 28 6.60 2.32 -4.13
CA ILE A 28 6.90 2.94 -2.85
C ILE A 28 7.83 4.15 -3.08
N ASP A 29 7.31 5.34 -2.81
CA ASP A 29 8.10 6.57 -2.76
C ASP A 29 8.72 6.73 -1.36
N LYS A 30 10.05 6.66 -1.29
CA LYS A 30 10.82 6.79 -0.04
C LYS A 30 10.59 8.14 0.65
N ASN A 31 10.41 9.20 -0.12
CA ASN A 31 10.17 10.54 0.43
C ASN A 31 8.82 10.60 1.14
N ARG A 32 7.82 9.91 0.59
CA ARG A 32 6.49 9.82 1.19
C ARG A 32 6.45 8.95 2.45
N VAL A 33 7.25 7.90 2.51
CA VAL A 33 7.31 7.00 3.69
C VAL A 33 8.03 7.64 4.86
N LEU A 34 9.09 8.42 4.59
CA LEU A 34 9.89 9.09 5.63
C LEU A 34 9.39 10.50 5.97
N ALA A 35 8.41 11.02 5.21
CA ALA A 35 7.80 12.30 5.53
C ALA A 35 7.08 12.25 6.89
N PRO A 36 7.14 13.34 7.67
CA PRO A 36 6.39 13.43 8.92
C PRO A 36 4.89 13.35 8.62
N THR A 37 4.13 12.80 9.58
CA THR A 37 2.67 12.65 9.45
C THR A 37 1.95 13.99 9.45
N ASP A 38 2.52 15.00 10.12
CA ASP A 38 2.08 16.39 10.11
C ASP A 38 3.29 17.33 10.27
N GLN A 39 3.16 18.56 9.79
CA GLN A 39 4.19 19.61 9.87
C GLN A 39 4.50 20.02 11.32
N THR A 40 3.55 19.84 12.23
CA THR A 40 3.70 20.21 13.64
C THR A 40 4.37 19.13 14.50
N VAL A 41 4.61 17.94 13.94
CA VAL A 41 5.16 16.81 14.69
C VAL A 41 6.59 17.11 15.14
N ILE A 42 6.84 16.93 16.44
CA ILE A 42 8.17 17.06 17.01
C ILE A 42 9.06 15.95 16.46
N ASN A 43 10.13 16.34 15.78
CA ASN A 43 11.13 15.44 15.20
C ASN A 43 12.49 16.15 15.16
N PRO A 44 13.60 15.48 14.80
CA PRO A 44 14.92 16.12 14.79
C PRO A 44 15.03 17.37 13.91
N MET A 45 14.15 17.52 12.92
CA MET A 45 14.08 18.67 12.01
C MET A 45 13.04 19.71 12.42
N ASN A 46 12.19 19.39 13.40
CA ASN A 46 11.26 20.30 14.05
C ASN A 46 11.26 20.00 15.55
N ALA A 47 12.23 20.57 16.28
CA ALA A 47 12.45 20.29 17.71
C ALA A 47 11.44 20.96 18.64
N GLY A 48 10.37 21.58 18.10
CA GLY A 48 9.45 22.39 18.87
C GLY A 48 10.10 23.66 19.45
N ASN A 49 9.41 24.27 20.40
CA ASN A 49 9.88 25.46 21.10
C ASN A 49 10.56 25.08 22.43
N TRP A 50 11.72 25.68 22.70
CA TRP A 50 12.53 25.47 23.92
C TRP A 50 12.30 26.57 24.97
N GLU A 51 11.32 27.44 24.75
CA GLU A 51 10.97 28.51 25.67
C GLU A 51 10.54 27.97 27.04
N SER A 52 10.92 28.72 28.08
CA SER A 52 10.48 28.46 29.46
C SER A 52 9.41 29.45 29.86
N VAL A 53 8.36 28.96 30.51
CA VAL A 53 7.32 29.84 31.06
C VAL A 53 7.84 30.47 32.35
N ARG A 54 7.95 31.80 32.39
CA ARG A 54 8.20 32.56 33.63
C ARG A 54 7.02 33.46 33.95
N THR A 55 6.35 33.18 35.06
CA THR A 55 5.17 33.94 35.49
C THR A 55 5.53 35.21 36.28
N ALA A 56 6.73 35.28 36.87
CA ALA A 56 7.22 36.47 37.56
C ALA A 56 8.63 36.85 37.06
N PRO A 57 8.94 38.16 36.95
CA PRO A 57 10.26 38.62 36.55
C PRO A 57 11.31 38.29 37.63
N VAL A 58 12.55 38.09 37.20
CA VAL A 58 13.67 37.84 38.11
C VAL A 58 14.02 39.14 38.82
N ASN A 59 14.07 39.11 40.15
CA ASN A 59 14.56 40.26 40.91
C ASN A 59 16.10 40.22 40.98
N HIS A 60 16.76 41.12 40.27
CA HIS A 60 18.21 41.16 40.16
C HIS A 60 18.90 41.95 41.30
N THR A 61 18.15 42.76 42.05
CA THR A 61 18.70 43.62 43.13
C THR A 61 17.92 43.45 44.43
N PRO A 62 18.59 43.41 45.60
CA PRO A 62 17.88 43.37 46.89
C PRO A 62 16.99 44.61 47.05
N ARG A 63 15.70 44.42 47.33
CA ARG A 63 14.75 45.50 47.66
C ARG A 63 13.75 45.05 48.72
N TYR A 64 13.17 46.02 49.43
CA TYR A 64 12.03 45.78 50.31
C TYR A 64 10.73 45.71 49.50
N PHE A 65 9.81 44.84 49.93
CA PHE A 65 8.47 44.72 49.37
C PHE A 65 7.45 45.29 50.34
N SER A 66 6.44 45.99 49.81
CA SER A 66 5.27 46.39 50.59
C SER A 66 4.39 45.16 50.91
N LYS A 67 3.56 45.27 51.96
CA LYS A 67 2.62 44.20 52.33
C LYS A 67 1.67 43.82 51.18
N GLN A 68 1.18 44.82 50.43
CA GLN A 68 0.28 44.60 49.29
C GLN A 68 0.96 43.83 48.16
N GLU A 69 2.22 44.17 47.83
CA GLU A 69 3.01 43.43 46.85
C GLU A 69 3.24 41.98 47.29
N ALA A 70 3.60 41.77 48.56
CA ALA A 70 3.82 40.43 49.11
C ALA A 70 2.55 39.56 49.07
N ASP A 71 1.40 40.12 49.45
CA ASP A 71 0.11 39.41 49.42
C ASP A 71 -0.32 39.08 47.97
N ALA A 72 -0.05 39.97 47.01
CA ALA A 72 -0.31 39.71 45.60
C ALA A 72 0.58 38.58 45.05
N LEU A 73 1.87 38.58 45.39
CA LEU A 73 2.79 37.49 45.03
C LEU A 73 2.39 36.15 45.64
N LYS A 74 1.91 36.15 46.90
CA LYS A 74 1.41 34.95 47.56
C LYS A 74 0.19 34.36 46.84
N LYS A 75 -0.75 35.19 46.40
CA LYS A 75 -1.91 34.75 45.61
C LYS A 75 -1.49 34.19 44.25
N LEU A 76 -0.56 34.86 43.56
CA LEU A 76 -0.01 34.39 42.29
C LEU A 76 0.72 33.04 42.45
N ALA A 77 1.49 32.87 43.51
CA ALA A 77 2.15 31.61 43.85
C ALA A 77 1.13 30.46 44.07
N ALA A 78 0.02 30.74 44.77
CA ALA A 78 -1.03 29.74 44.96
C ALA A 78 -1.71 29.35 43.64
N HIS A 79 -2.05 30.34 42.79
CA HIS A 79 -2.67 30.09 41.49
C HIS A 79 -1.75 29.30 40.55
N THR A 80 -0.47 29.67 40.48
CA THR A 80 0.53 28.95 39.65
C THR A 80 0.75 27.52 40.14
N SER A 81 0.79 27.28 41.46
CA SER A 81 0.87 25.93 42.02
C SER A 81 -0.31 25.04 41.60
N GLN A 82 -1.54 25.58 41.64
CA GLN A 82 -2.71 24.87 41.13
C GLN A 82 -2.62 24.62 39.62
N GLY A 83 -2.17 25.62 38.86
CA GLY A 83 -1.93 25.52 37.42
C GLY A 83 -0.92 24.42 37.07
N VAL A 84 0.14 24.23 37.86
CA VAL A 84 1.12 23.15 37.67
C VAL A 84 0.46 21.78 37.78
N ILE A 85 -0.38 21.55 38.78
CA ILE A 85 -1.06 20.26 38.97
C ILE A 85 -1.96 19.93 37.77
N GLN A 86 -2.73 20.91 37.30
CA GLN A 86 -3.60 20.72 36.14
C GLN A 86 -2.80 20.53 34.85
N SER A 87 -1.71 21.27 34.68
CA SER A 87 -0.82 21.16 33.52
C SER A 87 -0.16 19.78 33.46
N GLN A 88 0.34 19.26 34.60
CA GLN A 88 0.90 17.90 34.67
C GLN A 88 -0.13 16.85 34.25
N ARG A 89 -1.37 16.96 34.74
CA ARG A 89 -2.46 16.05 34.35
C ARG A 89 -2.79 16.16 32.86
N ALA A 90 -2.87 17.38 32.34
CA ALA A 90 -3.12 17.61 30.92
C ALA A 90 -2.01 17.01 30.04
N TYR A 91 -0.73 17.24 30.36
CA TYR A 91 0.38 16.65 29.62
C TYR A 91 0.41 15.12 29.69
N GLN A 92 0.05 14.53 30.84
CA GLN A 92 -0.11 13.08 30.96
C GLN A 92 -1.25 12.55 30.08
N ALA A 93 -2.37 13.25 30.02
CA ALA A 93 -3.49 12.88 29.16
C ALA A 93 -3.11 12.98 27.68
N LEU A 94 -2.50 14.09 27.27
CA LEU A 94 -2.00 14.30 25.90
C LEU A 94 -1.02 13.19 25.50
N LYS A 95 -0.07 12.84 26.37
CA LYS A 95 0.85 11.72 26.15
C LYS A 95 0.12 10.40 25.88
N LYS A 96 -0.96 10.11 26.63
CA LYS A 96 -1.73 8.88 26.44
C LYS A 96 -2.49 8.87 25.12
N ILE A 97 -3.01 10.03 24.69
CA ILE A 97 -3.67 10.19 23.38
C ILE A 97 -2.69 9.86 22.26
N GLU A 98 -1.52 10.51 22.25
CA GLU A 98 -0.46 10.27 21.26
C GLU A 98 -0.01 8.81 21.22
N GLN A 99 0.13 8.17 22.39
CA GLN A 99 0.46 6.75 22.47
C GLN A 99 -0.63 5.86 21.86
N SER A 100 -1.91 6.21 22.06
CA SER A 100 -3.04 5.46 21.51
C SER A 100 -3.10 5.62 19.99
N ASP A 101 -2.90 6.84 19.48
CA ASP A 101 -2.85 7.13 18.05
C ASP A 101 -1.70 6.37 17.37
N SER A 102 -0.53 6.32 18.02
CA SER A 102 0.60 5.50 17.55
C SER A 102 0.23 4.01 17.47
N GLN A 103 -0.49 3.47 18.45
CA GLN A 103 -0.91 2.05 18.44
C GLN A 103 -1.86 1.77 17.28
N VAL A 104 -2.84 2.66 17.05
CA VAL A 104 -3.76 2.55 15.90
C VAL A 104 -2.97 2.59 14.60
N HIS A 105 -1.99 3.50 14.48
CA HIS A 105 -1.18 3.59 13.28
C HIS A 105 -0.40 2.30 13.00
N VAL A 106 0.26 1.75 14.02
CA VAL A 106 1.00 0.48 13.92
C VAL A 106 0.07 -0.67 13.54
N ALA A 107 -1.10 -0.78 14.19
CA ALA A 107 -2.08 -1.81 13.90
C ALA A 107 -2.58 -1.73 12.45
N HIS A 108 -2.89 -0.53 11.97
CA HIS A 108 -3.32 -0.32 10.58
C HIS A 108 -2.23 -0.69 9.57
N ARG A 109 -0.97 -0.35 9.83
CA ARG A 109 0.16 -0.78 8.98
C ARG A 109 0.36 -2.29 8.99
N GLY A 110 0.16 -2.94 10.14
CA GLY A 110 0.14 -4.39 10.27
C GLY A 110 -0.97 -5.02 9.42
N TYR A 111 -2.19 -4.48 9.49
CA TYR A 111 -3.32 -4.93 8.68
C TYR A 111 -3.03 -4.84 7.18
N ILE A 112 -2.51 -3.69 6.69
CA ILE A 112 -2.15 -3.52 5.28
C ILE A 112 -1.15 -4.59 4.83
N ARG A 113 -0.13 -4.89 5.65
CA ARG A 113 0.84 -5.96 5.35
C ARG A 113 0.14 -7.31 5.19
N SER A 114 -0.72 -7.70 6.14
CA SER A 114 -1.43 -8.98 6.08
C SER A 114 -2.36 -9.10 4.87
N VAL A 115 -3.01 -8.00 4.46
CA VAL A 115 -3.82 -7.96 3.23
C VAL A 115 -2.95 -8.16 1.99
N ALA A 116 -1.79 -7.51 1.93
CA ALA A 116 -0.85 -7.67 0.82
C ALA A 116 -0.31 -9.10 0.71
N ASP A 117 0.07 -9.72 1.84
CA ASP A 117 0.53 -11.11 1.88
C ASP A 117 -0.58 -12.09 1.44
N SER A 118 -1.81 -11.84 1.89
CA SER A 118 -2.98 -12.63 1.48
C SER A 118 -3.23 -12.54 -0.02
N GLU A 119 -3.11 -11.34 -0.60
CA GLU A 119 -3.27 -11.14 -2.05
C GLU A 119 -2.16 -11.86 -2.83
N LEU A 120 -0.91 -11.78 -2.38
CA LEU A 120 0.20 -12.51 -3.01
C LEU A 120 -0.05 -14.02 -2.99
N ASN A 121 -0.57 -14.57 -1.89
CA ASN A 121 -0.88 -15.99 -1.78
C ASN A 121 -2.01 -16.41 -2.73
N LYS A 122 -3.04 -15.58 -2.91
CA LYS A 122 -4.07 -15.81 -3.94
C LYS A 122 -3.45 -15.85 -5.33
N LYS A 123 -2.61 -14.87 -5.67
CA LYS A 123 -1.92 -14.84 -6.98
C LYS A 123 -1.01 -16.04 -7.18
N ARG A 124 -0.32 -16.51 -6.13
CA ARG A 124 0.44 -17.76 -6.19
C ARG A 124 -0.46 -18.95 -6.52
N ALA A 125 -1.60 -19.10 -5.84
CA ALA A 125 -2.56 -20.16 -6.15
C ALA A 125 -3.09 -20.07 -7.60
N ASP A 126 -3.40 -18.86 -8.07
CA ASP A 126 -3.81 -18.60 -9.46
C ASP A 126 -2.71 -19.05 -10.44
N THR A 127 -1.44 -18.71 -10.18
CA THR A 127 -0.31 -19.09 -11.05
C THR A 127 -0.05 -20.59 -11.05
N VAL A 128 -0.16 -21.27 -9.90
CA VAL A 128 -0.01 -22.73 -9.82
C VAL A 128 -1.12 -23.41 -10.61
N THR A 129 -2.36 -22.93 -10.49
CA THR A 129 -3.49 -23.46 -11.25
C THR A 129 -3.31 -23.23 -12.74
N ALA A 130 -2.97 -22.00 -13.16
CA ALA A 130 -2.75 -21.67 -14.57
C ALA A 130 -1.61 -22.50 -15.18
N THR A 131 -0.49 -22.66 -14.46
CA THR A 131 0.63 -23.50 -14.93
C THR A 131 0.23 -24.97 -15.04
N HIS A 132 -0.56 -25.49 -14.09
CA HIS A 132 -1.08 -26.86 -14.18
C HIS A 132 -2.01 -27.04 -15.39
N LEU A 133 -2.96 -26.13 -15.60
CA LEU A 133 -3.84 -26.15 -16.77
C LEU A 133 -3.05 -26.07 -18.08
N HIS A 134 -2.01 -25.24 -18.14
CA HIS A 134 -1.12 -25.18 -19.31
C HIS A 134 -0.40 -26.51 -19.57
N LYS A 135 0.04 -27.21 -18.52
CA LYS A 135 0.68 -28.54 -18.65
C LYS A 135 -0.27 -29.61 -19.18
N LEU A 136 -1.57 -29.50 -18.93
CA LEU A 136 -2.56 -30.47 -19.44
C LEU A 136 -2.89 -30.27 -20.93
N ARG A 137 -2.63 -29.07 -21.50
CA ARG A 137 -2.99 -28.75 -22.89
C ARG A 137 -2.50 -29.77 -23.93
N PRO A 138 -1.24 -30.26 -23.89
CA PRO A 138 -0.76 -31.23 -24.87
C PRO A 138 -1.48 -32.57 -24.79
N GLU A 139 -1.84 -33.03 -23.58
CA GLU A 139 -2.56 -34.29 -23.40
C GLU A 139 -4.00 -34.19 -23.91
N TYR A 140 -4.70 -33.07 -23.63
CA TYR A 140 -6.00 -32.81 -24.24
C TYR A 140 -5.92 -32.73 -25.78
N ALA A 141 -4.87 -32.12 -26.34
CA ALA A 141 -4.65 -32.10 -27.78
C ALA A 141 -4.42 -33.51 -28.36
N LYS A 142 -3.69 -34.38 -27.66
CA LYS A 142 -3.51 -35.79 -28.07
C LYS A 142 -4.84 -36.55 -28.07
N LEU A 143 -5.69 -36.33 -27.06
CA LEU A 143 -7.01 -36.95 -26.98
C LEU A 143 -7.90 -36.52 -28.15
N GLY A 144 -7.94 -35.23 -28.47
CA GLY A 144 -8.67 -34.70 -29.63
C GLY A 144 -8.19 -35.33 -30.95
N ASN A 145 -6.87 -35.29 -31.20
CA ASN A 145 -6.28 -35.92 -32.39
C ASN A 145 -6.56 -37.43 -32.48
N GLY A 146 -6.71 -38.11 -31.34
CA GLY A 146 -7.08 -39.53 -31.28
C GLY A 146 -8.52 -39.79 -31.73
N ILE A 147 -9.45 -38.93 -31.33
CA ILE A 147 -10.86 -38.99 -31.77
C ILE A 147 -10.95 -38.71 -33.26
N ASP A 148 -10.31 -37.66 -33.75
CA ASP A 148 -10.31 -37.31 -35.18
C ASP A 148 -9.78 -38.45 -36.05
N ARG A 149 -8.74 -39.16 -35.58
CA ARG A 149 -8.21 -40.35 -36.27
C ARG A 149 -9.20 -41.52 -36.25
N ALA A 150 -9.91 -41.73 -35.15
CA ALA A 150 -10.93 -42.77 -35.05
C ALA A 150 -12.11 -42.49 -35.98
N GLU A 151 -12.56 -41.23 -36.02
CA GLU A 151 -13.61 -40.75 -36.92
C GLU A 151 -13.21 -40.92 -38.39
N TYR A 152 -12.00 -40.48 -38.77
CA TYR A 152 -11.47 -40.68 -40.12
C TYR A 152 -11.46 -42.16 -40.54
N ASN A 153 -10.99 -43.05 -39.66
CA ASN A 153 -10.95 -44.49 -39.95
C ASN A 153 -12.36 -45.09 -40.09
N ALA A 154 -13.30 -44.67 -39.26
CA ALA A 154 -14.69 -45.11 -39.33
C ALA A 154 -15.34 -44.63 -40.64
N GLN A 155 -15.18 -43.36 -41.00
CA GLN A 155 -15.71 -42.80 -42.26
C GLN A 155 -15.12 -43.51 -43.47
N LYS A 156 -13.80 -43.73 -43.49
CA LYS A 156 -13.14 -44.49 -44.57
C LYS A 156 -13.73 -45.89 -44.73
N ARG A 157 -14.02 -46.58 -43.62
CA ARG A 157 -14.66 -47.92 -43.64
C ARG A 157 -16.08 -47.86 -44.21
N ILE A 158 -16.84 -46.82 -43.88
CA ILE A 158 -18.18 -46.58 -44.44
C ILE A 158 -18.08 -46.32 -45.94
N ASP A 159 -17.16 -45.47 -46.39
CA ASP A 159 -16.93 -45.16 -47.80
C ASP A 159 -16.52 -46.42 -48.59
N GLU A 160 -15.65 -47.27 -48.02
CA GLU A 160 -15.25 -48.56 -48.61
C GLU A 160 -16.45 -49.53 -48.73
N LEU A 161 -17.30 -49.60 -47.71
CA LEU A 161 -18.49 -50.47 -47.71
C LEU A 161 -19.55 -49.98 -48.71
N THR A 162 -19.81 -48.67 -48.74
CA THR A 162 -20.77 -48.07 -49.67
C THR A 162 -20.30 -48.18 -51.12
N ALA A 163 -19.00 -48.00 -51.39
CA ALA A 163 -18.42 -48.24 -52.71
C ALA A 163 -18.59 -49.69 -53.19
N LYS A 164 -18.33 -50.67 -52.31
CA LYS A 164 -18.55 -52.10 -52.61
C LYS A 164 -20.01 -52.46 -52.90
N VAL A 165 -20.95 -51.81 -52.21
CA VAL A 165 -22.38 -51.98 -52.48
C VAL A 165 -22.74 -51.38 -53.84
N LYS A 166 -22.17 -50.21 -54.17
CA LYS A 166 -22.42 -49.52 -55.44
C LYS A 166 -21.78 -50.18 -56.67
N GLU A 167 -20.70 -50.95 -56.52
CA GLU A 167 -20.14 -51.77 -57.61
C GLU A 167 -20.94 -53.06 -57.89
N LYS A 168 -21.75 -53.52 -56.93
CA LYS A 168 -22.57 -54.74 -57.05
C LYS A 168 -23.94 -54.53 -57.70
N TYR A 169 -24.31 -53.29 -57.97
CA TYR A 169 -25.55 -52.87 -58.63
C TYR A 169 -25.23 -51.96 -59.81
#